data_AF-A0A536JU09-F1
#
_entry.id   AF-A0A536JU09-F1
#
_cell.length_a   1.000
_cell.length_b   1.000
_cell.length_c   1.000
_cell.angle_alpha   90.00
_cell.angle_beta   90.00
_cell.angle_gamma   90.00
#
_symmetry.space_group_name_H-M   'P 1'
#
loop_
_entity.id
_entity.type
_entity.pdbx_description
1 polymer ?
#
loop_
_entity_poly.entity_id
_entity_poly.type
_entity_poly.pdbx_seq_one_letter_code
_entity_poly.pdbx_strand_id
1 'polypeptide(L)'
;MSADPTRFVIIGNGAAGTYAAEQLRKLDAAAEIVMIDDEPYTLYNRVSLPRYLRGVLLEQRVYVRDMEWHTKNRFDLRLETKVDQVSF
;
A
#
# COMPACT_ATOMS: atom_id res chain seq x y z
N MET A 1 27.09 -1.17 17.31
CA MET A 1 26.73 -0.79 15.93
C MET A 1 25.30 -1.23 15.72
N SER A 2 24.32 -0.33 15.72
CA SER A 2 23.00 -0.71 15.19
C SER A 2 23.17 -0.84 13.68
N ALA A 3 22.91 -2.01 13.13
CA ALA A 3 22.80 -2.14 11.69
C ALA A 3 21.67 -1.20 11.23
N ASP A 4 21.90 -0.44 10.16
CA ASP A 4 20.85 0.38 9.57
C ASP A 4 19.67 -0.52 9.20
N PRO A 5 18.42 -0.07 9.44
CA PRO A 5 17.25 -0.89 9.16
C PRO A 5 17.19 -1.28 7.69
N THR A 6 16.79 -2.52 7.41
CA THR A 6 16.61 -2.98 6.03
C THR A 6 15.49 -2.17 5.38
N ARG A 7 15.77 -1.62 4.19
CA ARG A 7 14.77 -0.89 3.40
C ARG A 7 14.15 -1.78 2.34
N PHE A 8 12.83 -1.88 2.36
CA PHE A 8 12.02 -2.53 1.34
C PHE A 8 11.29 -1.49 0.51
N VAL A 9 11.40 -1.59 -0.81
CA VAL A 9 10.64 -0.78 -1.76
C VAL A 9 9.68 -1.70 -2.51
N ILE A 10 8.38 -1.41 -2.40
CA ILE A 10 7.31 -2.18 -3.01
C ILE A 10 6.68 -1.32 -4.12
N ILE A 11 6.73 -1.81 -5.35
CA ILE A 11 6.08 -1.19 -6.50
C ILE A 11 4.70 -1.83 -6.66
N GLY A 12 3.66 -1.08 -6.29
CA GLY A 12 2.26 -1.48 -6.25
C GLY A 12 1.68 -1.52 -4.82
N ASN A 13 0.56 -0.81 -4.64
CA ASN A 13 -0.29 -0.74 -3.44
C ASN A 13 -1.56 -1.60 -3.59
N GLY A 14 -1.60 -2.49 -4.57
CA GLY A 14 -2.63 -3.52 -4.68
C GLY A 14 -2.60 -4.51 -3.50
N ALA A 15 -3.48 -5.50 -3.54
CA ALA A 15 -3.59 -6.51 -2.48
C ALA A 15 -2.23 -7.17 -2.17
N ALA A 16 -1.50 -7.59 -3.19
CA ALA A 16 -0.20 -8.23 -3.03
C ALA A 16 0.81 -7.33 -2.29
N GLY A 17 1.00 -6.09 -2.75
CA GLY A 17 1.96 -5.15 -2.16
C GLY A 17 1.59 -4.74 -0.73
N THR A 18 0.31 -4.45 -0.48
CA THR A 18 -0.18 -4.09 0.86
C THR A 18 0.00 -5.23 1.86
N TYR A 19 -0.35 -6.47 1.50
CA TYR A 19 -0.17 -7.60 2.39
C TYR A 19 1.31 -7.97 2.56
N ALA A 20 2.15 -7.78 1.53
CA ALA A 20 3.59 -7.92 1.67
C ALA A 20 4.17 -6.92 2.68
N ALA A 21 3.81 -5.64 2.58
CA ALA A 21 4.19 -4.61 3.56
C ALA A 21 3.76 -4.98 4.98
N GLU A 22 2.51 -5.47 5.14
CA GLU A 22 1.98 -5.90 6.43
C GLU A 22 2.80 -7.06 7.03
N GLN A 23 3.17 -8.07 6.23
CA GLN A 23 3.99 -9.18 6.70
C GLN A 23 5.42 -8.75 7.00
N LEU A 24 6.03 -7.91 6.16
CA LEU A 24 7.37 -7.36 6.40
C LEU A 24 7.42 -6.61 7.73
N ARG A 25 6.44 -5.76 8.03
CA ARG A 25 6.35 -5.04 9.31
C ARG A 25 6.21 -5.96 10.52
N LYS A 26 5.54 -7.11 10.38
CA LYS A 26 5.43 -8.12 11.44
C LYS A 26 6.73 -8.88 11.68
N LEU A 27 7.47 -9.17 10.60
CA LEU A 27 8.73 -9.90 10.65
C LEU A 27 9.89 -9.01 11.11
N ASP A 28 9.88 -7.74 10.71
CA ASP A 28 10.87 -6.74 11.08
C ASP A 28 10.19 -5.41 11.46
N ALA A 29 10.14 -5.17 12.76
CA ALA A 29 9.58 -3.96 13.33
C ALA A 29 10.44 -2.71 13.05
N ALA A 30 11.72 -2.87 12.72
CA ALA A 30 12.64 -1.77 12.42
C ALA A 30 12.71 -1.45 10.92
N ALA A 31 12.30 -2.38 10.05
CA ALA A 31 12.34 -2.21 8.60
C ALA A 31 11.73 -0.87 8.12
N GLU A 32 12.39 -0.26 7.16
CA GLU A 32 11.83 0.87 6.41
C GLU A 32 11.05 0.33 5.22
N ILE A 33 9.79 0.71 5.07
CA ILE A 33 8.91 0.18 4.02
C ILE A 33 8.33 1.36 3.24
N VAL A 34 8.72 1.43 1.96
CA VAL A 34 8.22 2.41 0.99
C VAL A 34 7.35 1.67 -0.01
N MET A 35 6.15 2.20 -0.25
CA MET A 35 5.21 1.69 -1.24
C MET A 35 4.97 2.77 -2.29
N ILE A 36 5.05 2.41 -3.56
CA ILE A 36 4.89 3.33 -4.68
C ILE A 36 3.80 2.80 -5.60
N ASP A 37 2.81 3.62 -5.93
CA ASP A 37 1.72 3.24 -6.83
C ASP A 37 1.38 4.40 -7.78
N ASP A 38 1.00 4.07 -9.02
CA ASP A 38 0.63 5.04 -10.04
C ASP A 38 -0.83 5.49 -9.95
N GLU A 39 -1.68 4.78 -9.21
CA GLU A 39 -3.05 5.17 -8.92
C GLU A 39 -3.12 6.23 -7.80
N PRO A 40 -4.13 7.10 -7.81
CA PRO A 40 -4.34 8.12 -6.77
C PRO A 40 -5.03 7.58 -5.51
N TYR A 41 -5.22 6.25 -5.41
CA TYR A 41 -6.07 5.63 -4.39
C TYR A 41 -5.29 4.66 -3.51
N THR A 42 -5.64 4.62 -2.22
CA THR A 42 -5.20 3.53 -1.35
C THR A 42 -5.89 2.22 -1.71
N LEU A 43 -5.40 1.08 -1.22
CA LEU A 43 -5.96 -0.23 -1.53
C LEU A 43 -7.49 -0.26 -1.42
N TYR A 44 -8.14 -0.55 -2.54
CA TYR A 44 -9.58 -0.70 -2.66
C TYR A 44 -9.94 -2.05 -3.30
N ASN A 45 -11.15 -2.52 -3.01
CA ASN A 45 -11.67 -3.78 -3.53
C ASN A 45 -12.26 -3.58 -4.92
N ARG A 46 -11.45 -3.90 -5.94
CA ARG A 46 -11.86 -3.86 -7.37
C ARG A 46 -13.09 -4.72 -7.67
N VAL A 47 -13.27 -5.85 -6.98
CA VAL A 47 -14.44 -6.74 -7.16
C VAL A 47 -15.73 -6.07 -6.70
N SER A 48 -15.65 -5.14 -5.75
CA SER A 48 -16.80 -4.38 -5.23
C SER A 48 -17.19 -3.18 -6.10
N LEU A 49 -16.34 -2.73 -7.03
CA LEU A 49 -16.61 -1.56 -7.86
C LEU A 49 -17.94 -1.63 -8.63
N PRO A 50 -18.32 -2.76 -9.27
CA PRO A 50 -19.60 -2.83 -9.97
C PRO A 50 -20.82 -2.60 -9.05
N ARG A 51 -20.72 -2.94 -7.77
CA ARG A 51 -21.78 -2.67 -6.78
C ARG A 51 -21.79 -1.20 -6.36
N TYR A 52 -20.63 -0.59 -6.20
CA TYR A 52 -20.48 0.84 -5.94
C TYR A 52 -21.06 1.68 -7.07
N LEU A 53 -20.69 1.39 -8.32
CA LEU A 53 -21.18 2.10 -9.51
C LEU A 53 -22.69 1.98 -9.71
N ARG A 54 -23.32 0.91 -9.19
CA ARG A 54 -24.79 0.75 -9.16
C ARG A 54 -25.48 1.44 -7.98
N GLY A 55 -24.74 2.14 -7.12
CA GLY A 55 -25.28 2.79 -5.92
C GLY A 55 -25.68 1.82 -4.80
N VAL A 56 -25.29 0.54 -4.88
CA VAL A 56 -25.65 -0.50 -3.90
C VAL A 56 -24.65 -0.56 -2.74
N LEU A 57 -23.49 0.07 -2.91
CA LEU A 57 -22.41 0.10 -1.92
C LEU A 57 -21.95 1.55 -1.75
N LEU A 58 -21.67 1.97 -0.53
CA LEU A 58 -21.04 3.26 -0.26
C LEU A 58 -19.56 3.22 -0.66
N GLU A 59 -19.03 4.33 -1.19
CA GLU A 59 -17.64 4.45 -1.60
C GLU A 59 -16.64 4.03 -0.50
N GLN A 60 -16.91 4.47 0.74
CA GLN A 60 -16.13 4.15 1.93
C GLN A 60 -15.96 2.64 2.17
N ARG A 61 -16.92 1.83 1.68
CA ARG A 61 -16.89 0.36 1.80
C ARG A 61 -16.10 -0.32 0.68
N VAL A 62 -15.65 0.43 -0.32
CA VAL A 62 -14.77 -0.06 -1.40
C VAL A 62 -13.32 -0.06 -0.91
N TYR A 63 -12.91 0.95 -0.14
CA TYR A 63 -11.56 1.02 0.44
C TYR A 63 -11.34 -0.08 1.49
N VAL A 64 -10.18 -0.74 1.42
CA VAL A 64 -9.78 -1.84 2.31
C VAL A 64 -8.78 -1.36 3.36
N ARG A 65 -7.85 -0.49 2.95
CA ARG A 65 -6.87 0.20 3.81
C ARG A 65 -6.84 1.66 3.41
N ASP A 66 -7.12 2.55 4.36
CA ASP A 66 -7.06 4.00 4.17
C ASP A 66 -5.65 4.53 4.45
N MET A 67 -5.44 5.83 4.21
CA MET A 67 -4.15 6.48 4.47
C MET A 67 -3.77 6.41 5.96
N GLU A 68 -4.74 6.51 6.87
CA GLU A 68 -4.50 6.45 8.31
C GLU A 68 -3.88 5.11 8.72
N TRP A 69 -4.35 4.00 8.14
CA TRP A 69 -3.76 2.68 8.36
C TRP A 69 -2.30 2.63 7.90
N HIS A 70 -1.94 3.23 6.77
CA HIS A 70 -0.56 3.26 6.29
C HIS A 70 0.34 4.05 7.24
N THR A 71 -0.11 5.23 7.67
CA THR A 71 0.62 6.05 8.64
C THR A 71 0.82 5.31 9.97
N LYS A 72 -0.23 4.66 10.51
CA LYS A 72 -0.15 3.87 11.76
C LYS A 72 0.85 2.72 11.67
N ASN A 73 0.97 2.08 10.51
CA ASN A 73 1.91 0.97 10.30
C ASN A 73 3.32 1.42 9.87
N ARG A 74 3.54 2.74 9.74
CA ARG A 74 4.79 3.35 9.27
C ARG A 74 5.16 2.84 7.88
N PHE A 75 4.21 2.95 6.95
CA PHE A 75 4.42 2.78 5.52
C PHE A 75 4.50 4.16 4.86
N ASP A 76 5.57 4.41 4.12
CA ASP A 76 5.70 5.57 3.24
C ASP A 76 5.02 5.24 1.91
N LEU A 77 3.71 5.52 1.83
CA LEU A 77 2.91 5.29 0.62
C LEU A 77 2.93 6.54 -0.27
N ARG A 78 3.42 6.38 -1.50
CA ARG A 78 3.51 7.40 -2.54
C ARG A 78 2.56 7.05 -3.67
N LEU A 79 1.43 7.73 -3.72
CA LEU A 79 0.42 7.60 -4.77
C LEU A 79 0.76 8.52 -5.94
N GLU A 80 0.07 8.34 -7.07
CA GLU A 80 0.27 9.12 -8.30
C GLU A 80 1.75 9.14 -8.77
N THR A 81 2.49 8.09 -8.45
CA THR A 81 3.93 8.01 -8.67
C THR A 81 4.23 6.76 -9.48
N LYS A 82 4.47 6.93 -10.78
CA LYS A 82 4.83 5.83 -11.66
C LYS A 82 6.33 5.54 -11.58
N VAL A 83 6.69 4.30 -11.27
CA VAL A 83 8.06 3.81 -11.44
C VAL A 83 8.28 3.44 -12.90
N ASP A 84 9.29 4.04 -13.52
CA ASP A 84 9.65 3.85 -14.93
C ASP A 84 10.80 2.84 -15.12
N GLN A 85 11.74 2.82 -14.19
CA GLN A 85 12.95 2.01 -14.27
C GLN A 85 13.38 1.51 -12.89
N VAL A 86 13.98 0.31 -12.89
CA VAL A 86 14.77 -0.20 -11.76
C VAL A 86 16.16 -0.58 -12.28
N SER A 87 17.19 -0.09 -11.61
CA SER A 87 18.60 -0.35 -11.95
C SER A 87 19.25 -1.15 -10.82
N PHE A 88 19.93 -2.23 -11.19
CA PHE A 88 20.59 -3.17 -10.29
C PHE A 88 22.10 -3.17 -10.53
#